data_AF-A0A7C4Y199-F1
#
_entry.id   AF-A0A7C4Y199-F1
#
_cell.length_a   1.000
_cell.length_b   1.000
_cell.length_c   1.000
_cell.angle_alpha   90.00
_cell.angle_beta   90.00
_cell.angle_gamma   90.00
#
_symmetry.space_group_name_H-M   'P 1'
#
loop_
_entity.id
_entity.type
_entity.pdbx_description
1 polymer ?
#
loop_
_entity_poly.entity_id
_entity_poly.type
_entity_poly.pdbx_seq_one_letter_code
_entity_poly.pdbx_strand_id
1 'polypeptide(L)'
;VRELGNERIDIIEWKNDPKAFIANALSPAKPIKIELNNEEMTAFVIVPDNQLSLAIGKEGQNVRLASKLTGWKIDIKSDEQSKNDASTKQEEQNEENVSSEKISKEN
;
A
#
# COMPACT_ATOMS: atom_id res chain seq x y z
N VAL A 1 28.33 -20.47 19.75
CA VAL A 1 27.83 -19.72 18.58
C VAL A 1 26.54 -19.01 18.98
N ARG A 2 26.67 -17.75 19.41
CA ARG A 2 25.57 -16.82 19.73
C ARG A 2 25.85 -15.57 18.88
N GLU A 3 25.64 -15.66 17.58
CA GLU A 3 26.15 -14.65 16.63
C GLU A 3 25.09 -13.72 16.07
N LEU A 4 23.83 -13.82 16.52
CA LEU A 4 22.79 -12.82 16.24
C LEU A 4 22.02 -12.59 17.53
N GLY A 5 22.16 -11.42 18.14
CA GLY A 5 21.57 -11.08 19.44
C GLY A 5 20.04 -10.99 19.41
N ASN A 6 19.34 -12.13 19.38
CA ASN A 6 17.88 -12.25 19.36
C ASN A 6 17.18 -11.46 18.23
N GLU A 7 17.84 -11.25 17.10
CA GLU A 7 17.22 -10.65 15.92
C GLU A 7 16.23 -11.63 15.27
N ARG A 8 15.02 -11.17 14.92
CA ARG A 8 14.02 -11.99 14.24
C ARG A 8 14.29 -11.97 12.75
N ILE A 9 14.47 -13.16 12.17
CA ILE A 9 14.73 -13.36 10.74
C ILE A 9 13.49 -13.98 10.12
N ASP A 10 12.98 -13.32 9.09
CA ASP A 10 11.88 -13.82 8.27
C ASP A 10 12.41 -14.18 6.88
N ILE A 11 12.02 -15.35 6.36
CA ILE A 11 12.40 -15.83 5.03
C ILE A 11 11.18 -15.67 4.12
N ILE A 12 11.36 -14.96 3.00
CA ILE A 12 10.30 -14.73 2.02
C ILE A 12 10.70 -15.24 0.64
N GLU A 13 9.71 -15.60 -0.16
CA GLU A 13 9.94 -16.00 -1.55
C GLU A 13 10.05 -14.76 -2.44
N TRP A 14 11.15 -14.65 -3.20
CA TRP A 14 11.29 -13.62 -4.22
C TRP A 14 10.33 -13.87 -5.38
N LYS A 15 9.76 -12.80 -5.94
CA LYS A 15 8.89 -12.86 -7.12
C LYS A 15 9.28 -11.76 -8.10
N ASN A 16 9.13 -12.05 -9.38
CA ASN A 16 9.41 -11.10 -10.46
C ASN A 16 8.29 -10.06 -10.61
N ASP A 17 7.06 -10.42 -10.25
CA ASP A 17 5.95 -9.47 -10.16
C ASP A 17 6.12 -8.58 -8.92
N PRO A 18 6.25 -7.24 -9.08
CA PRO A 18 6.46 -6.33 -7.95
C PRO A 18 5.31 -6.41 -6.94
N LYS A 19 4.08 -6.63 -7.41
CA LYS A 19 2.91 -6.71 -6.53
C LYS A 19 3.01 -7.93 -5.60
N ALA A 20 3.30 -9.10 -6.17
CA ALA A 20 3.52 -10.32 -5.40
C ALA A 20 4.75 -10.21 -4.47
N PHE A 21 5.82 -9.56 -4.93
CA PHE A 21 7.03 -9.41 -4.13
C PHE A 21 6.82 -8.49 -2.91
N ILE A 22 6.11 -7.37 -3.10
CA ILE A 22 5.73 -6.46 -2.01
C ILE A 22 4.79 -7.15 -1.02
N ALA A 23 3.82 -7.94 -1.50
CA ALA A 23 2.94 -8.72 -0.63
C ALA A 23 3.73 -9.69 0.26
N ASN A 24 4.72 -10.39 -0.32
CA ASN A 24 5.58 -11.30 0.43
C ASN A 24 6.48 -10.56 1.42
N ALA A 25 7.01 -9.39 1.03
CA ALA A 25 7.90 -8.59 1.87
C ALA A 25 7.23 -8.01 3.13
N LEU A 26 5.90 -7.88 3.12
CA LEU A 26 5.14 -7.42 4.29
C LEU A 26 4.74 -8.55 5.25
N SER A 27 5.09 -9.80 4.95
CA SER A 27 4.88 -10.95 5.84
C SER A 27 5.43 -10.63 7.23
N PRO A 28 4.65 -10.84 8.31
CA PRO A 28 3.43 -11.67 8.41
C PRO A 28 2.09 -10.99 8.07
N ALA A 29 2.06 -9.71 7.72
CA ALA A 29 0.81 -9.02 7.39
C ALA A 29 0.30 -9.42 5.99
N LYS A 30 -1.03 -9.52 5.84
CA LYS A 30 -1.67 -9.92 4.58
C LYS A 30 -2.41 -8.72 3.96
N PRO A 31 -1.87 -8.12 2.88
CA PRO A 31 -2.54 -7.02 2.22
C PRO A 31 -3.80 -7.48 1.49
N ILE A 32 -4.84 -6.64 1.54
CA ILE A 32 -6.11 -6.81 0.82
C ILE A 32 -5.94 -6.31 -0.61
N LYS A 33 -5.30 -5.15 -0.77
CA LYS A 33 -5.11 -4.48 -2.05
C LYS A 33 -3.71 -3.88 -2.12
N ILE A 34 -3.12 -3.93 -3.29
CA ILE A 34 -1.86 -3.26 -3.59
C ILE A 34 -2.04 -2.55 -4.94
N GLU A 35 -1.80 -1.25 -4.93
CA GLU A 35 -1.76 -0.37 -6.09
C GLU A 35 -0.33 0.13 -6.29
N LEU A 36 0.18 0.03 -7.51
CA LEU A 36 1.55 0.41 -7.83
C LEU A 36 1.53 1.68 -8.68
N ASN A 37 2.28 2.67 -8.24
CA ASN A 37 2.64 3.84 -9.03
C ASN A 37 4.08 3.66 -9.54
N ASN A 38 4.21 3.26 -10.81
CA ASN A 38 5.50 3.05 -11.44
C ASN A 38 6.29 4.35 -11.66
N GLU A 39 5.61 5.50 -11.76
CA GLU A 39 6.26 6.79 -12.00
C GLU A 39 7.04 7.25 -10.75
N GLU A 40 6.46 7.05 -9.57
CA GLU A 40 7.07 7.43 -8.30
C GLU A 40 7.80 6.29 -7.58
N MET A 41 7.73 5.07 -8.14
CA MET A 41 8.18 3.82 -7.49
C MET A 41 7.53 3.66 -6.10
N THR A 42 6.24 3.96 -6.02
CA THR A 42 5.44 3.94 -4.78
C THR A 42 4.39 2.83 -4.85
N ALA A 43 4.21 2.11 -3.76
CA ALA A 43 3.22 1.07 -3.59
C ALA A 43 2.25 1.45 -2.47
N PHE A 44 0.98 1.64 -2.82
CA PHE A 44 -0.09 1.86 -1.86
C PHE A 44 -0.70 0.52 -1.48
N VAL A 45 -0.62 0.20 -0.19
CA VAL A 45 -1.01 -1.09 0.35
C VAL A 45 -2.15 -0.90 1.33
N ILE A 46 -3.25 -1.60 1.10
CA ILE A 46 -4.40 -1.63 1.99
C ILE A 46 -4.33 -2.92 2.79
N VAL A 47 -4.34 -2.82 4.11
CA VAL A 47 -4.38 -3.94 5.05
C VAL A 47 -5.64 -3.89 5.92
N PRO A 48 -6.09 -5.00 6.51
CA PRO A 48 -7.13 -4.97 7.53
C PRO A 48 -6.68 -4.14 8.74
N ASP A 49 -7.59 -3.45 9.43
CA ASP A 49 -7.26 -2.56 10.57
C ASP A 49 -6.51 -3.30 11.69
N ASN A 50 -6.88 -4.56 11.96
CA ASN A 50 -6.22 -5.40 12.96
C ASN A 50 -4.77 -5.78 12.60
N GLN A 51 -4.37 -5.59 11.34
CA GLN A 51 -3.02 -5.88 10.84
C GLN A 51 -2.21 -4.63 10.52
N LEU A 52 -2.79 -3.42 10.64
CA LEU A 52 -2.06 -2.17 10.36
C LEU A 52 -0.78 -2.06 11.20
N SER A 53 -0.89 -2.28 12.51
CA SER A 53 0.26 -2.25 13.42
C SER A 53 1.30 -3.33 13.09
N LEU A 54 0.84 -4.53 12.67
CA LEU A 54 1.71 -5.64 12.28
C LEU A 54 2.47 -5.32 10.98
N ALA A 55 1.79 -4.74 10.00
CA ALA A 55 2.35 -4.38 8.70
C ALA A 55 3.41 -3.27 8.84
N ILE A 56 3.18 -2.27 9.70
CA ILE A 56 4.15 -1.22 10.01
C ILE A 56 5.33 -1.81 10.81
N GLY A 57 5.03 -2.66 11.80
CA GLY A 57 6.01 -3.22 12.72
C GLY A 57 6.46 -2.23 13.81
N LYS A 58 7.26 -2.72 14.77
CA LYS A 58 7.80 -1.88 15.85
C LYS A 58 8.65 -0.77 15.25
N GLU A 59 8.34 0.50 15.55
CA GLU A 59 9.03 1.68 15.02
C GLU A 59 9.10 1.75 13.48
N GLY A 60 8.14 1.12 12.79
CA GLY A 60 8.13 1.07 11.33
C GLY A 60 9.19 0.14 10.73
N GLN A 61 9.78 -0.75 11.54
CA GLN A 61 10.86 -1.62 11.08
C GLN A 61 10.42 -2.51 9.91
N ASN A 62 9.21 -3.07 9.95
CA ASN A 62 8.76 -4.00 8.92
C ASN A 62 8.59 -3.31 7.56
N VAL A 63 7.83 -2.20 7.52
CA VAL A 63 7.64 -1.41 6.29
C VAL A 63 8.96 -0.87 5.75
N ARG A 64 9.90 -0.47 6.62
CA ARG A 64 11.22 0.01 6.22
C ARG A 64 12.09 -1.09 5.62
N LEU A 65 12.06 -2.29 6.19
CA LEU A 65 12.77 -3.45 5.65
C LEU A 65 12.17 -3.88 4.31
N ALA A 66 10.84 -3.98 4.23
CA ALA A 66 10.13 -4.30 2.99
C ALA A 66 10.42 -3.28 1.87
N SER A 67 10.45 -1.98 2.20
CA SER A 67 10.79 -0.92 1.25
C SER A 67 12.22 -1.06 0.72
N LYS A 68 13.18 -1.36 1.60
CA LYS A 68 14.59 -1.58 1.22
C LYS A 68 14.77 -2.86 0.40
N LEU A 69 14.05 -3.92 0.74
CA LEU A 69 14.14 -5.23 0.10
C LEU A 69 13.54 -5.20 -1.32
N THR A 70 12.43 -4.48 -1.50
CA THR A 70 11.72 -4.38 -2.78
C THR A 70 12.25 -3.24 -3.65
N GLY A 71 12.82 -2.19 -3.04
CA GLY A 71 13.20 -0.95 -3.72
C GLY A 71 12.03 0.01 -3.95
N TRP A 72 10.86 -0.28 -3.39
CA TRP A 72 9.64 0.53 -3.51
C TRP A 72 9.39 1.36 -2.26
N LYS A 73 8.82 2.55 -2.41
CA LYS A 73 8.23 3.30 -1.28
C LYS A 73 6.89 2.67 -0.94
N ILE A 74 6.76 2.11 0.26
CA ILE A 74 5.53 1.44 0.68
C ILE A 74 4.73 2.35 1.61
N ASP A 75 3.53 2.73 1.19
CA ASP A 75 2.57 3.45 2.01
C ASP A 75 1.43 2.50 2.40
N ILE A 76 1.16 2.39 3.70
CA ILE A 76 0.24 1.39 4.25
C ILE A 76 -0.95 2.11 4.89
N LYS A 77 -2.14 1.81 4.40
CA LYS A 77 -3.40 2.30 4.94
C LYS A 77 -4.29 1.15 5.37
N SER A 78 -5.20 1.43 6.29
CA SER A 78 -6.21 0.46 6.66
C SER A 78 -7.41 0.48 5.70
N ASP A 79 -8.21 -0.58 5.70
CA ASP A 79 -9.42 -0.66 4.85
C ASP A 79 -10.42 0.46 5.19
N GLU A 80 -10.62 0.77 6.48
CA GLU A 80 -11.48 1.89 6.90
C GLU A 80 -10.94 3.24 6.40
N GLN A 81 -9.64 3.49 6.55
CA GLN A 81 -9.03 4.73 6.10
C GLN A 81 -9.10 4.88 4.57
N SER A 82 -8.96 3.78 3.85
CA SER A 82 -9.07 3.76 2.38
C SER A 82 -10.49 4.04 1.89
N LYS A 83 -11.52 3.56 2.60
CA LYS A 83 -12.94 3.86 2.29
C LYS A 83 -13.29 5.32 2.54
N ASN A 84 -12.77 5.90 3.63
CA ASN A 84 -12.97 7.31 3.93
C ASN A 84 -12.33 8.21 2.86
N ASP A 85 -11.12 7.88 2.41
CA ASP A 85 -10.44 8.59 1.32
C ASP A 85 -11.17 8.43 -0.04
N ALA A 86 -11.80 7.28 -0.28
CA ALA A 86 -12.57 7.01 -1.50
C ALA A 86 -13.89 7.79 -1.55
N SER A 87 -14.57 7.98 -0.41
CA SER A 87 -15.79 8.80 -0.34
C SER A 87 -15.52 10.27 -0.69
N THR A 88 -14.34 10.80 -0.33
CA THR A 88 -13.95 12.17 -0.71
C THR A 88 -13.59 12.30 -2.20
N LYS A 89 -13.02 11.25 -2.82
CA LYS A 89 -12.66 11.28 -4.26
C LYS A 89 -13.84 11.02 -5.20
N GLN A 90 -14.96 10.50 -4.71
CA GLN A 90 -16.18 10.32 -5.51
C GLN A 90 -16.97 11.63 -5.72
N GLU A 91 -16.74 12.66 -4.90
CA GLU A 91 -17.34 13.98 -5.10
C GLU A 91 -16.59 14.78 -6.17
N GLU A 92 -15.26 14.72 -6.21
CA GLU A 92 -14.45 15.45 -7.20
C GLU A 92 -14.61 14.92 -8.65
N GLN A 93 -14.80 13.60 -8.84
CA GLN A 93 -15.01 13.03 -10.18
C GLN A 93 -16.42 13.22 -10.74
N ASN A 94 -17.41 13.51 -9.88
CA ASN A 94 -18.77 13.80 -10.33
C ASN A 94 -18.95 15.28 -10.73
N GLU A 95 -18.20 16.22 -10.15
CA GLU A 95 -18.32 17.64 -10.53
C GLU A 95 -17.75 17.95 -11.92
N GLU A 96 -16.65 17.30 -12.35
CA GLU A 96 -16.11 17.48 -13.71
C GLU A 96 -17.01 16.88 -14.81
N ASN A 97 -17.72 15.79 -14.51
CA ASN A 97 -18.61 15.14 -15.48
C ASN A 97 -19.92 15.93 -15.68
N VAL A 98 -20.43 16.58 -14.63
CA VAL A 98 -21.62 17.45 -14.73
C VAL A 98 -21.31 18.78 -15.45
N SER A 99 -20.09 19.31 -15.30
CA SER A 99 -19.67 20.55 -15.97
C SER A 99 -19.46 20.37 -17.49
N SER A 100 -18.89 19.24 -17.89
CA SER A 100 -18.64 18.92 -19.31
C SER A 100 -19.92 18.60 -20.10
N GLU A 101 -20.92 17.97 -19.48
CA GLU A 101 -22.21 17.72 -20.14
C GLU A 101 -23.05 18.98 -20.39
N LYS A 102 -22.97 20.00 -19.52
CA LYS A 102 -23.72 21.26 -19.68
C LYS A 102 -23.25 22.08 -20.88
N ILE A 103 -21.94 22.12 -21.14
CA ILE A 103 -21.34 22.92 -22.22
C ILE A 103 -21.71 22.34 -23.61
N SER A 104 -21.97 21.04 -23.69
CA SER A 104 -22.30 20.35 -24.95
C SER A 104 -23.76 20.51 -25.44
N LYS A 105 -24.67 20.99 -24.58
CA LYS A 105 -26.11 21.09 -24.91
C LYS A 105 -26.56 22.50 -25.32
N GLU A 106 -25.65 23.47 -25.36
CA GLU A 106 -25.99 24.89 -25.58
C GLU A 106 -25.40 25.49 -26.89
N ASN A 107 -24.92 24.65 -27.82
CA ASN A 107 -24.54 25.05 -29.18
C ASN A 107 -25.37 24.35 -30.25
#